data_AF-A0AA95G6C5-F1
#
_entry.id   AF-A0AA95G6C5-F1
#
_cell.length_a   1.000
_cell.length_b   1.000
_cell.length_c   1.000
_cell.angle_alpha   90.00
_cell.angle_beta   90.00
_cell.angle_gamma   90.00
#
_symmetry.space_group_name_H-M   'P 1'
#
loop_
_entity.id
_entity.type
_entity.pdbx_description
1 polymer ?
#
loop_
_entity_poly.entity_id
_entity_poly.type
_entity_poly.pdbx_seq_one_letter_code
_entity_poly.pdbx_strand_id
1 'polypeptide(L)'
;MSDTKTKTITTLNRYPDRGSYDKEIIYNILDSCYLCNIGFVDENANVFVMPTMYVRIENKIYIHGSIGSRMMKALSNEKKTCITVSIVDGLVLAKSAFSHSLNYRSVVIFSNGQKVTKSDEKYKIFAALTNKILPKRWENVRQPTEHETKITEVIAFNLDEASAKTRTGFPVDKEMDQEFDTWSGIIPCEISYSDALADSRNKTPLPMYIKDFFTKKY
;
A
#
# COMPACT_ATOMS: atom_id res chain seq x y z
N MET A 1 -30.37 28.80 4.33
CA MET A 1 -29.00 28.75 4.87
C MET A 1 -28.28 27.66 4.11
N SER A 2 -27.32 28.01 3.26
CA SER A 2 -26.59 27.00 2.46
C SER A 2 -25.61 26.27 3.37
N ASP A 3 -25.79 24.97 3.54
CA ASP A 3 -24.83 24.08 4.18
C ASP A 3 -23.56 24.02 3.31
N THR A 4 -22.63 24.95 3.56
CA THR A 4 -21.29 24.88 3.01
C THR A 4 -20.54 23.77 3.75
N LYS A 5 -20.78 22.50 3.38
CA LYS A 5 -19.98 21.37 3.87
C LYS A 5 -18.52 21.68 3.61
N THR A 6 -17.75 21.95 4.66
CA THR A 6 -16.32 22.23 4.57
C THR A 6 -15.63 21.01 3.98
N LYS A 7 -15.09 21.16 2.76
CA LYS A 7 -14.36 20.07 2.10
C LYS A 7 -13.06 19.82 2.88
N THR A 8 -12.87 18.60 3.34
CA THR A 8 -11.59 18.13 3.90
C THR A 8 -10.61 17.82 2.78
N ILE A 9 -9.31 17.68 3.12
CA ILE A 9 -8.25 17.32 2.16
C ILE A 9 -8.50 15.96 1.48
N THR A 10 -9.31 15.09 2.11
CA THR A 10 -9.70 13.77 1.59
C THR A 10 -10.98 13.80 0.76
N THR A 11 -11.59 14.96 0.51
CA THR A 11 -12.84 15.07 -0.26
C THR A 11 -12.62 14.68 -1.73
N LEU A 12 -13.32 13.63 -2.18
CA LEU A 12 -13.27 13.17 -3.56
C LEU A 12 -14.18 14.02 -4.47
N ASN A 13 -13.60 14.64 -5.50
CA ASN A 13 -14.33 15.55 -6.39
C ASN A 13 -14.75 14.92 -7.73
N ARG A 14 -13.95 14.00 -8.29
CA ARG A 14 -14.21 13.37 -9.59
C ARG A 14 -14.58 11.91 -9.40
N TYR A 15 -15.71 11.46 -9.96
CA TYR A 15 -16.31 10.14 -9.68
C TYR A 15 -16.39 9.84 -8.18
N PRO A 16 -17.08 10.68 -7.39
CA PRO A 16 -17.19 10.52 -5.94
C PRO A 16 -17.97 9.26 -5.53
N ASP A 17 -18.83 8.75 -6.43
CA ASP A 17 -19.53 7.47 -6.33
C ASP A 17 -18.58 6.26 -6.20
N ARG A 18 -17.34 6.41 -6.68
CA ARG A 18 -16.27 5.40 -6.54
C ARG A 18 -15.50 5.52 -5.22
N GLY A 19 -15.84 6.52 -4.42
CA GLY A 19 -15.15 6.88 -3.19
C GLY A 19 -15.69 6.17 -1.96
N SER A 20 -14.80 5.86 -1.02
CA SER A 20 -15.19 5.36 0.30
C SER A 20 -14.29 5.92 1.40
N TYR A 21 -14.89 6.16 2.56
CA TYR A 21 -14.21 6.49 3.83
C TYR A 21 -14.35 5.36 4.86
N ASP A 22 -14.93 4.24 4.44
CA ASP A 22 -15.11 3.06 5.27
C ASP A 22 -13.75 2.45 5.65
N LYS A 23 -13.55 2.24 6.95
CA LYS A 23 -12.28 1.74 7.50
C LYS A 23 -11.98 0.33 7.03
N GLU A 24 -12.97 -0.55 6.94
CA GLU A 24 -12.77 -1.93 6.51
C GLU A 24 -12.36 -1.98 5.03
N ILE A 25 -12.97 -1.14 4.18
CA ILE A 25 -12.54 -1.02 2.78
C ILE A 25 -11.08 -0.54 2.70
N ILE A 26 -10.72 0.50 3.45
CA ILE A 26 -9.35 1.03 3.48
C ILE A 26 -8.36 -0.04 3.98
N TYR A 27 -8.68 -0.71 5.09
CA TYR A 27 -7.83 -1.72 5.70
C TYR A 27 -7.61 -2.91 4.77
N ASN A 28 -8.66 -3.42 4.12
CA ASN A 28 -8.55 -4.52 3.17
C ASN A 28 -7.64 -4.18 1.98
N ILE A 29 -7.69 -2.95 1.47
CA ILE A 29 -6.78 -2.51 0.39
C ILE A 29 -5.33 -2.44 0.90
N LEU A 30 -5.11 -1.86 2.09
CA LEU A 30 -3.78 -1.74 2.68
C LEU A 30 -3.15 -3.11 3.01
N ASP A 31 -3.96 -4.06 3.45
CA ASP A 31 -3.47 -5.40 3.79
C ASP A 31 -3.17 -6.25 2.56
N SER A 32 -3.78 -5.92 1.41
CA SER A 32 -3.54 -6.58 0.12
C SER A 32 -2.24 -6.12 -0.57
N CYS A 33 -1.48 -5.19 0.00
CA CYS A 33 -0.31 -4.57 -0.62
C CYS A 33 0.93 -4.55 0.26
N TYR A 34 2.08 -4.91 -0.31
CA TYR A 34 3.38 -4.79 0.36
C TYR A 34 3.96 -3.38 0.32
N LEU A 35 3.74 -2.66 -0.78
CA LEU A 35 4.38 -1.38 -1.08
C LEU A 35 3.38 -0.22 -1.02
N CYS A 36 3.87 0.91 -0.53
CA CYS A 36 3.22 2.21 -0.70
C CYS A 36 4.20 3.19 -1.36
N ASN A 37 3.65 4.27 -1.91
CA ASN A 37 4.41 5.40 -2.42
C ASN A 37 4.21 6.59 -1.47
N ILE A 38 5.31 7.11 -0.91
CA ILE A 38 5.27 8.21 0.04
C ILE A 38 5.77 9.48 -0.63
N GLY A 39 4.86 10.44 -0.79
CA GLY A 39 5.12 11.81 -1.16
C GLY A 39 5.56 12.65 0.05
N PHE A 40 6.74 13.25 -0.02
CA PHE A 40 7.27 14.12 1.04
C PHE A 40 8.14 15.26 0.47
N VAL A 41 8.40 16.26 1.31
CA VAL A 41 9.27 17.39 1.02
C VAL A 41 10.47 17.37 1.97
N ASP A 42 11.69 17.41 1.42
CA ASP A 42 12.92 17.44 2.21
C ASP A 42 13.17 18.82 2.87
N GLU A 43 14.31 19.01 3.53
CA GLU A 43 14.68 20.33 4.08
C GLU A 43 14.94 21.42 3.02
N ASN A 44 15.23 21.04 1.78
CA ASN A 44 15.56 21.95 0.69
C ASN A 44 14.35 22.26 -0.21
N ALA A 45 13.14 21.95 0.27
CA ALA A 45 11.88 22.10 -0.46
C ALA A 45 11.77 21.24 -1.75
N ASN A 46 12.59 20.20 -1.91
CA ASN A 46 12.46 19.26 -3.02
C ASN A 46 11.29 18.29 -2.77
N VAL A 47 10.48 18.05 -3.80
CA VAL A 47 9.36 17.10 -3.74
C VAL A 47 9.84 15.73 -4.20
N PHE A 48 9.61 14.71 -3.37
CA PHE A 48 9.93 13.32 -3.68
C PHE A 48 8.70 12.43 -3.57
N VAL A 49 8.70 11.36 -4.35
CA VAL A 49 7.84 10.20 -4.17
C VAL A 49 8.74 8.97 -4.08
N MET A 50 8.72 8.27 -2.95
CA MET A 50 9.57 7.11 -2.73
C MET A 50 8.73 5.86 -2.46
N PRO A 51 8.97 4.75 -3.17
CA PRO A 51 8.35 3.47 -2.84
C PRO A 51 8.99 2.88 -1.59
N THR A 52 8.20 2.33 -0.68
CA THR A 52 8.69 1.62 0.51
C THR A 52 7.70 0.55 0.97
N MET A 53 8.21 -0.47 1.67
CA MET A 53 7.36 -1.40 2.39
C MET A 53 6.73 -0.74 3.61
N TYR A 54 5.53 -1.18 3.95
CA TYR A 54 4.83 -0.77 5.17
C TYR A 54 4.04 -1.94 5.76
N VAL A 55 3.70 -1.85 7.05
CA VAL A 55 2.73 -2.72 7.71
C VAL A 55 1.62 -1.89 8.32
N ARG A 56 0.39 -2.40 8.30
CA ARG A 56 -0.73 -1.84 9.05
C ARG A 56 -0.84 -2.56 10.38
N ILE A 57 -0.98 -1.79 11.46
CA ILE A 57 -1.32 -2.31 12.79
C ILE A 57 -2.45 -1.41 13.28
N GLU A 58 -3.64 -2.00 13.45
CA GLU A 58 -4.86 -1.28 13.83
C GLU A 58 -5.13 -0.09 12.88
N ASN A 59 -5.21 1.14 13.43
CA ASN A 59 -5.50 2.37 12.71
C ASN A 59 -4.25 3.14 12.26
N LYS A 60 -3.09 2.48 12.18
CA LYS A 60 -1.82 3.09 11.77
C LYS A 60 -1.12 2.24 10.72
N ILE A 61 -0.34 2.90 9.87
CA ILE A 61 0.69 2.25 9.07
C ILE A 61 2.08 2.65 9.54
N TYR A 62 3.02 1.73 9.39
CA TYR A 62 4.39 1.87 9.85
C TYR A 62 5.36 1.53 8.73
N ILE A 63 6.41 2.34 8.61
CA ILE A 63 7.56 2.07 7.74
C ILE A 63 8.83 2.00 8.60
N HIS A 64 9.87 1.40 8.04
CA HIS A 64 11.20 1.42 8.64
C HIS A 64 12.25 1.81 7.61
N GLY A 65 13.42 2.21 8.09
CA GLY A 65 14.55 2.55 7.23
C GLY A 65 15.76 3.02 8.04
N SER A 66 16.89 3.20 7.39
CA SER A 66 18.10 3.72 8.05
C SER A 66 17.84 5.12 8.62
N ILE A 67 18.35 5.38 9.83
CA ILE A 67 18.37 6.72 10.45
C ILE A 67 19.07 7.78 9.56
N GLY A 68 19.99 7.34 8.69
CA GLY A 68 20.72 8.23 7.77
C GLY A 68 19.92 8.63 6.53
N SER A 69 18.81 7.95 6.23
CA SER A 69 18.01 8.14 5.02
C SER A 69 17.40 9.54 4.96
N ARG A 70 17.51 10.19 3.80
CA ARG A 70 16.81 11.46 3.50
C ARG A 70 15.32 11.36 3.77
N MET A 71 14.68 10.28 3.34
CA MET A 71 13.25 10.06 3.57
C MET A 71 12.96 9.99 5.07
N MET A 72 13.69 9.17 5.84
CA MET A 72 13.43 9.03 7.28
C MET A 72 13.67 10.35 8.03
N LYS A 73 14.70 11.12 7.67
CA LYS A 73 14.95 12.45 8.22
C LYS A 73 13.81 13.43 7.93
N ALA A 74 13.32 13.47 6.69
CA ALA A 74 12.21 14.34 6.30
C ALA A 74 10.91 13.98 7.02
N LEU A 75 10.63 12.69 7.19
CA LEU A 75 9.41 12.17 7.81
C LEU A 75 9.41 12.26 9.35
N SER A 76 10.58 12.26 9.99
CA SER A 76 10.71 12.28 11.46
C SER A 76 10.33 13.61 12.12
N ASN A 77 10.15 14.68 11.34
CA ASN A 77 9.92 16.04 11.83
C ASN A 77 8.43 16.43 11.79
N GLU A 78 7.51 15.47 11.97
CA GLU A 78 6.05 15.69 11.94
C GLU A 78 5.54 16.40 10.67
N LYS A 79 6.28 16.28 9.56
CA LYS A 79 5.89 16.89 8.30
C LYS A 79 4.68 16.18 7.72
N LYS A 80 3.77 16.95 7.12
CA LYS A 80 2.64 16.43 6.33
C LYS A 80 3.17 15.61 5.16
N THR A 81 2.58 14.43 4.98
CA THR A 81 2.93 13.47 3.94
C THR A 81 1.68 12.99 3.24
N CYS A 82 1.85 12.57 1.99
CA CYS A 82 0.81 11.88 1.22
C CYS A 82 1.29 10.46 0.94
N ILE A 83 0.54 9.47 1.37
CA ILE A 83 0.88 8.06 1.19
C ILE A 83 -0.18 7.44 0.28
N THR A 84 0.26 6.82 -0.79
CA THR A 84 -0.63 6.20 -1.79
C THR A 84 -0.34 4.71 -1.92
N VAL A 85 -1.41 3.92 -1.92
CA VAL A 85 -1.40 2.49 -2.25
C VAL A 85 -2.40 2.29 -3.40
N SER A 86 -2.03 1.49 -4.40
CA SER A 86 -2.86 1.25 -5.58
C SER A 86 -2.65 -0.16 -6.12
N ILE A 87 -3.75 -0.83 -6.45
CA ILE A 87 -3.80 -2.16 -7.03
C ILE A 87 -4.57 -2.07 -8.34
N VAL A 88 -4.03 -2.66 -9.41
CA VAL A 88 -4.77 -2.85 -10.66
C VAL A 88 -5.36 -4.26 -10.63
N ASP A 89 -6.69 -4.33 -10.67
CA ASP A 89 -7.44 -5.58 -10.61
C ASP A 89 -7.93 -6.02 -12.02
N GLY A 90 -7.84 -5.15 -13.02
CA GLY A 90 -8.11 -5.55 -14.40
C GLY A 90 -7.99 -4.42 -15.43
N LEU A 91 -7.66 -4.80 -16.66
CA LEU A 91 -7.65 -3.92 -17.82
C LEU A 91 -9.06 -3.87 -18.41
N VAL A 92 -9.66 -2.68 -18.50
CA VAL A 92 -11.00 -2.51 -19.07
C VAL A 92 -10.89 -2.01 -20.51
N LEU A 93 -11.23 -2.89 -21.44
CA LEU A 93 -11.12 -2.67 -22.87
C LEU A 93 -12.51 -2.35 -23.42
N ALA A 94 -12.72 -1.10 -23.81
CA ALA A 94 -13.97 -0.59 -24.38
C ALA A 94 -13.89 -0.59 -25.91
N LYS A 95 -15.02 -0.38 -26.58
CA LYS A 95 -15.05 -0.20 -28.05
C LYS A 95 -14.44 1.14 -28.49
N SER A 96 -14.60 2.17 -27.66
CA SER A 96 -13.97 3.49 -27.88
C SER A 96 -12.65 3.64 -27.13
N ALA A 97 -11.64 4.20 -27.80
CA ALA A 97 -10.35 4.53 -27.18
C ALA A 97 -10.49 5.44 -25.94
N PHE A 98 -11.54 6.28 -25.90
CA PHE A 98 -11.81 7.19 -24.78
C PHE A 98 -12.39 6.48 -23.54
N SER A 99 -13.02 5.32 -23.74
CA SER A 99 -13.75 4.58 -22.70
C SER A 99 -12.90 3.49 -22.03
N HIS A 100 -11.66 3.27 -22.49
CA HIS A 100 -10.70 2.40 -21.81
C HIS A 100 -10.45 2.85 -20.38
N SER A 101 -10.25 1.88 -19.49
CA SER A 101 -9.99 2.16 -18.08
C SER A 101 -9.30 0.99 -17.37
N LEU A 102 -9.22 1.08 -16.04
CA LEU A 102 -8.77 0.02 -15.15
C LEU A 102 -9.85 -0.29 -14.12
N ASN A 103 -10.02 -1.55 -13.77
CA ASN A 103 -10.53 -1.91 -12.47
C ASN A 103 -9.38 -1.80 -11.48
N TYR A 104 -9.61 -1.10 -10.37
CA TYR A 104 -8.56 -0.78 -9.41
C TYR A 104 -9.13 -0.55 -8.03
N ARG A 105 -8.24 -0.65 -7.04
CA ARG A 105 -8.45 -0.19 -5.67
C ARG A 105 -7.28 0.68 -5.25
N SER A 106 -7.55 1.81 -4.61
CA SER A 106 -6.50 2.66 -4.08
C SER A 106 -6.88 3.29 -2.76
N VAL A 107 -5.87 3.64 -1.97
CA VAL A 107 -6.00 4.42 -0.75
C VAL A 107 -5.01 5.59 -0.82
N VAL A 108 -5.49 6.78 -0.49
CA VAL A 108 -4.67 7.98 -0.27
C VAL A 108 -4.82 8.40 1.18
N ILE A 109 -3.69 8.55 1.87
CA ILE A 109 -3.59 8.89 3.29
C ILE A 109 -2.82 10.20 3.41
N PHE A 110 -3.37 11.17 4.13
CA PHE A 110 -2.64 12.32 4.62
C PHE A 110 -2.30 12.10 6.10
N SER A 111 -1.04 12.21 6.47
CA SER A 111 -0.62 12.08 7.86
C SER A 111 0.69 12.81 8.11
N ASN A 112 0.92 13.21 9.35
CA ASN A 112 2.24 13.58 9.82
C ASN A 112 2.99 12.32 10.23
N GLY A 113 4.27 12.24 9.88
CA GLY A 113 5.13 11.14 10.33
C GLY A 113 5.47 11.27 11.81
N GLN A 114 5.24 10.21 12.57
CA GLN A 114 5.53 10.16 14.01
C GLN A 114 6.63 9.13 14.29
N LYS A 115 7.74 9.58 14.86
CA LYS A 115 8.86 8.70 15.20
C LYS A 115 8.49 7.77 16.36
N VAL A 116 8.73 6.47 16.17
CA VAL A 116 8.59 5.47 17.23
C VAL A 116 9.89 5.39 18.02
N THR A 117 9.85 5.76 19.30
CA THR A 117 11.06 5.89 20.14
C THR A 117 11.27 4.71 21.09
N LYS A 118 10.21 4.00 21.49
CA LYS A 118 10.28 2.89 22.43
C LYS A 118 10.81 1.63 21.73
N SER A 119 11.85 1.02 22.31
CA SER A 119 12.48 -0.19 21.74
C SER A 119 11.47 -1.34 21.60
N ASP A 120 10.71 -1.65 22.65
CA ASP A 120 9.74 -2.76 22.61
C ASP A 120 8.65 -2.56 21.55
N GLU A 121 8.28 -1.32 21.28
CA GLU A 121 7.33 -0.98 20.21
C GLU A 121 7.96 -1.21 18.83
N LYS A 122 9.24 -0.82 18.64
CA LYS A 122 9.98 -1.15 17.41
C LYS A 122 10.03 -2.65 17.14
N TYR A 123 10.30 -3.47 18.17
CA TYR A 123 10.32 -4.94 18.00
C TYR A 123 8.97 -5.49 17.54
N LYS A 124 7.85 -5.01 18.10
CA LYS A 124 6.50 -5.40 17.63
C LYS A 124 6.27 -5.03 16.17
N ILE A 125 6.73 -3.84 15.76
CA ILE A 125 6.59 -3.37 14.37
C ILE A 125 7.51 -4.15 13.42
N PHE A 126 8.74 -4.47 13.81
CA PHE A 126 9.63 -5.32 13.03
C PHE A 126 9.08 -6.74 12.87
N ALA A 127 8.49 -7.30 13.93
CA ALA A 127 7.78 -8.57 13.85
C ALA A 127 6.62 -8.50 12.85
N ALA A 128 5.80 -7.45 12.94
CA ALA A 128 4.68 -7.25 12.03
C ALA A 128 5.13 -7.05 10.57
N LEU A 129 6.16 -6.25 10.31
CA LEU A 129 6.74 -6.08 8.97
C LEU A 129 7.27 -7.40 8.39
N THR A 130 7.99 -8.17 9.21
CA THR A 130 8.56 -9.47 8.83
C THR A 130 7.45 -10.47 8.52
N ASN A 131 6.41 -10.51 9.35
CA ASN A 131 5.26 -11.38 9.15
C ASN A 131 4.32 -10.90 8.05
N LYS A 132 4.36 -9.62 7.68
CA LYS A 132 3.68 -9.13 6.48
C LYS A 132 4.35 -9.65 5.21
N ILE A 133 5.68 -9.70 5.15
CA ILE A 133 6.39 -10.32 4.01
C ILE A 133 5.92 -11.76 3.84
N LEU A 134 5.93 -12.51 4.94
CA LEU A 134 5.47 -13.89 4.96
C LEU A 134 5.02 -14.26 6.38
N PRO A 135 3.78 -14.74 6.57
CA PRO A 135 3.30 -15.15 7.88
C PRO A 135 4.24 -16.16 8.56
N LYS A 136 4.44 -16.00 9.86
CA LYS A 136 5.34 -16.83 10.71
C LYS A 136 6.84 -16.66 10.42
N ARG A 137 7.24 -15.71 9.57
CA ARG A 137 8.65 -15.53 9.21
C ARG A 137 9.48 -15.02 10.39
N TRP A 138 8.93 -14.15 11.23
CA TRP A 138 9.63 -13.57 12.38
C TRP A 138 10.15 -14.63 13.35
N GLU A 139 9.33 -15.63 13.67
CA GLU A 139 9.66 -16.71 14.60
C GLU A 139 10.69 -17.70 14.01
N ASN A 140 10.88 -17.67 12.68
CA ASN A 140 11.73 -18.59 11.93
C ASN A 140 13.03 -17.93 11.42
N VAL A 141 13.40 -16.76 11.96
CA VAL A 141 14.67 -16.07 11.66
C VAL A 141 15.33 -15.53 12.93
N ARG A 142 16.64 -15.23 12.85
CA ARG A 142 17.35 -14.56 13.94
C ARG A 142 16.74 -13.17 14.18
N GLN A 143 16.45 -12.88 15.43
CA GLN A 143 15.94 -11.57 15.86
C GLN A 143 16.99 -10.46 15.70
N PRO A 144 16.58 -9.21 15.44
CA PRO A 144 17.51 -8.11 15.28
C PRO A 144 18.31 -7.89 16.57
N THR A 145 19.58 -7.57 16.42
CA THR A 145 20.45 -7.15 17.52
C THR A 145 20.06 -5.75 18.00
N GLU A 146 20.56 -5.37 19.18
CA GLU A 146 20.41 -3.99 19.65
C GLU A 146 21.01 -2.97 18.69
N HIS A 147 22.16 -3.29 18.07
CA HIS A 147 22.81 -2.38 17.14
C HIS A 147 21.94 -2.16 15.89
N GLU A 148 21.46 -3.24 15.26
CA GLU A 148 20.54 -3.18 14.12
C GLU A 148 19.27 -2.37 14.46
N THR A 149 18.72 -2.56 15.66
CA THR A 149 17.56 -1.80 16.16
C THR A 149 17.86 -0.32 16.34
N LYS A 150 19.05 0.04 16.87
CA LYS A 150 19.47 1.43 17.10
C LYS A 150 19.68 2.21 15.81
N ILE A 151 20.20 1.58 14.75
CA ILE A 151 20.44 2.24 13.46
C ILE A 151 19.22 2.24 12.52
N THR A 152 18.10 1.66 12.98
CA THR A 152 16.85 1.58 12.21
C THR A 152 15.80 2.51 12.81
N GLU A 153 15.32 3.44 12.00
CA GLU A 153 14.22 4.34 12.31
C GLU A 153 12.88 3.69 11.95
N VAL A 154 11.84 4.00 12.72
CA VAL A 154 10.46 3.55 12.46
C VAL A 154 9.54 4.75 12.55
N ILE A 155 8.73 4.98 11.51
CA ILE A 155 7.79 6.09 11.44
C ILE A 155 6.38 5.53 11.33
N ALA A 156 5.48 6.05 12.17
CA ALA A 156 4.06 5.76 12.20
C ALA A 156 3.26 6.86 11.50
N PHE A 157 2.16 6.49 10.86
CA PHE A 157 1.21 7.38 10.23
C PHE A 157 -0.22 6.98 10.61
N ASN A 158 -1.03 7.96 11.04
CA ASN A 158 -2.43 7.72 11.38
C ASN A 158 -3.28 7.60 10.11
N LEU A 159 -4.34 6.80 10.19
CA LEU A 159 -5.30 6.60 9.09
C LEU A 159 -6.54 7.49 9.21
N ASP A 160 -6.50 8.54 10.05
CA ASP A 160 -7.65 9.41 10.32
C ASP A 160 -8.04 10.26 9.10
N GLU A 161 -7.06 10.68 8.29
CA GLU A 161 -7.28 11.39 7.02
C GLU A 161 -6.97 10.47 5.83
N ALA A 162 -7.70 9.37 5.72
CA ALA A 162 -7.62 8.43 4.60
C ALA A 162 -8.88 8.44 3.73
N SER A 163 -8.71 8.16 2.44
CA SER A 163 -9.81 7.92 1.49
C SER A 163 -9.46 6.76 0.56
N ALA A 164 -10.45 5.92 0.27
CA ALA A 164 -10.34 4.86 -0.71
C ALA A 164 -11.06 5.24 -2.01
N LYS A 165 -10.58 4.70 -3.12
CA LYS A 165 -11.27 4.76 -4.40
C LYS A 165 -11.21 3.42 -5.11
N THR A 166 -12.36 2.95 -5.57
CA THR A 166 -12.48 1.63 -6.19
C THR A 166 -13.27 1.71 -7.49
N ARG A 167 -12.79 1.04 -8.53
CA ARG A 167 -13.55 0.82 -9.77
C ARG A 167 -13.60 -0.67 -10.08
N THR A 168 -14.79 -1.18 -10.33
CA THR A 168 -15.06 -2.53 -10.81
C THR A 168 -16.02 -2.47 -12.00
N GLY A 169 -16.17 -3.59 -12.71
CA GLY A 169 -17.14 -3.72 -13.81
C GLY A 169 -16.58 -3.53 -15.21
N PHE A 170 -17.47 -3.73 -16.18
CA PHE A 170 -17.21 -3.71 -17.62
C PHE A 170 -16.99 -2.29 -18.18
N PRO A 171 -16.51 -2.14 -19.43
CA PRO A 171 -16.53 -0.85 -20.10
C PRO A 171 -17.96 -0.28 -20.19
N VAL A 172 -18.05 1.05 -20.24
CA VAL A 172 -19.32 1.76 -20.46
C VAL A 172 -19.23 2.46 -21.80
N ASP A 173 -19.49 1.72 -22.87
CA ASP A 173 -19.51 2.22 -24.24
C ASP A 173 -20.76 3.05 -24.52
N LYS A 174 -20.63 4.05 -25.40
CA LYS A 174 -21.78 4.85 -25.83
C LYS A 174 -22.57 4.09 -26.89
N GLU A 175 -23.81 4.48 -27.11
CA GLU A 175 -24.66 3.91 -28.17
C GLU A 175 -23.98 3.97 -29.55
N MET A 176 -23.31 5.10 -29.86
CA MET A 176 -22.59 5.26 -31.12
C MET A 176 -21.41 4.30 -31.32
N ASP A 177 -20.89 3.71 -30.24
CA ASP A 177 -19.77 2.78 -30.30
C ASP A 177 -20.25 1.34 -30.52
N GLN A 178 -21.56 1.05 -30.41
CA GLN A 178 -22.08 -0.33 -30.43
C GLN A 178 -21.86 -1.04 -31.76
N GLU A 179 -21.98 -0.32 -32.87
CA GLU A 179 -21.80 -0.84 -34.22
C GLU A 179 -20.31 -1.03 -34.60
N PHE A 180 -19.37 -0.53 -33.77
CA PHE A 180 -17.95 -0.72 -34.04
C PHE A 180 -17.54 -2.16 -33.70
N ASP A 181 -17.21 -2.93 -34.73
CA ASP A 181 -16.85 -4.35 -34.62
C ASP A 181 -15.44 -4.54 -34.05
N THR A 182 -15.35 -4.40 -32.73
CA THR A 182 -14.16 -4.71 -31.94
C THR A 182 -14.52 -5.41 -30.65
N TRP A 183 -13.58 -6.15 -30.08
CA TRP A 183 -13.75 -6.82 -28.81
C TRP A 183 -13.81 -5.81 -27.65
N SER A 184 -14.71 -6.04 -26.70
CA SER A 184 -14.82 -5.25 -25.47
C SER A 184 -15.00 -6.18 -24.26
N GLY A 185 -14.38 -5.84 -23.13
CA GLY A 185 -14.38 -6.71 -21.96
C GLY A 185 -13.35 -6.31 -20.92
N ILE A 186 -12.97 -7.28 -20.08
CA ILE A 186 -12.01 -7.10 -18.99
C ILE A 186 -10.94 -8.18 -19.10
N ILE A 187 -9.67 -7.81 -18.94
CA ILE A 187 -8.58 -8.74 -18.66
C ILE A 187 -8.26 -8.63 -17.16
N PRO A 188 -8.62 -9.62 -16.32
CA PRO A 188 -8.31 -9.58 -14.89
C PRO A 188 -6.81 -9.50 -14.63
N CYS A 189 -6.41 -8.80 -13.58
CA CYS A 189 -5.03 -8.69 -13.13
C CYS A 189 -4.93 -9.25 -11.71
N GLU A 190 -4.16 -10.33 -11.55
CA GLU A 190 -3.98 -11.03 -10.28
C GLU A 190 -2.49 -11.20 -9.98
N ILE A 191 -2.14 -11.24 -8.69
CA ILE A 191 -0.79 -11.58 -8.26
C ILE A 191 -0.71 -13.09 -8.12
N SER A 192 0.21 -13.71 -8.86
CA SER A 192 0.54 -15.13 -8.73
C SER A 192 1.96 -15.31 -8.22
N TYR A 193 2.15 -16.27 -7.31
CA TYR A 193 3.47 -16.67 -6.83
C TYR A 193 3.92 -17.95 -7.53
N SER A 194 5.16 -17.98 -7.99
CA SER A 194 5.84 -19.16 -8.53
C SER A 194 6.65 -19.88 -7.46
N ASP A 195 7.23 -21.04 -7.81
CA ASP A 195 8.04 -21.85 -6.89
C ASP A 195 9.19 -21.05 -6.24
N ALA A 196 9.44 -21.34 -4.96
CA ALA A 196 10.55 -20.74 -4.23
C ALA A 196 11.91 -21.14 -4.82
N LEU A 197 12.74 -20.13 -5.09
CA LEU A 197 14.12 -20.32 -5.50
C LEU A 197 15.04 -20.23 -4.28
N ALA A 198 15.78 -21.30 -4.02
CA ALA A 198 16.75 -21.33 -2.92
C ALA A 198 18.04 -20.56 -3.28
N ASP A 199 18.56 -19.77 -2.34
CA ASP A 199 19.94 -19.23 -2.43
C ASP A 199 20.93 -20.40 -2.56
N SER A 200 21.94 -20.28 -3.42
CA SER A 200 22.93 -21.33 -3.66
C SER A 200 23.74 -21.72 -2.42
N ARG A 201 23.78 -20.86 -1.40
CA ARG A 201 24.44 -21.12 -0.11
C ARG A 201 23.51 -21.77 0.91
N ASN A 202 22.20 -21.81 0.64
CA ASN A 202 21.23 -22.39 1.56
C ASN A 202 21.34 -23.92 1.55
N LYS A 203 21.50 -24.50 2.73
CA LYS A 203 21.59 -25.96 2.93
C LYS A 203 20.32 -26.56 3.55
N THR A 204 19.36 -25.71 3.93
CA THR A 204 18.16 -26.12 4.66
C THR A 204 17.02 -26.38 3.67
N PRO A 205 16.26 -27.47 3.80
CA PRO A 205 15.09 -27.71 2.95
C PRO A 205 14.04 -26.61 3.13
N LEU A 206 13.21 -26.39 2.10
CA LEU A 206 12.14 -25.39 2.15
C LEU A 206 11.17 -25.69 3.31
N PRO A 207 11.06 -24.79 4.32
CA PRO A 207 10.20 -25.00 5.47
C PRO A 207 8.72 -25.12 5.10
N MET A 208 7.96 -25.90 5.88
CA MET A 208 6.53 -26.14 5.59
C MET A 208 5.72 -24.85 5.57
N TYR A 209 5.95 -23.91 6.49
CA TYR A 209 5.21 -22.65 6.53
C TYR A 209 5.42 -21.78 5.27
N ILE A 210 6.52 -21.96 4.55
CA ILE A 210 6.76 -21.33 3.25
C ILE A 210 6.05 -22.12 2.14
N LYS A 211 6.07 -23.46 2.17
CA LYS A 211 5.30 -24.30 1.23
C LYS A 211 3.81 -23.99 1.28
N ASP A 212 3.25 -23.91 2.49
CA ASP A 212 1.83 -23.62 2.73
C ASP A 212 1.41 -22.27 2.14
N PHE A 213 2.32 -21.29 2.11
CA PHE A 213 2.04 -19.97 1.53
C PHE A 213 1.76 -20.06 0.03
N PHE A 214 2.50 -20.89 -0.71
CA PHE A 214 2.27 -21.08 -2.15
C PHE A 214 1.00 -21.88 -2.46
N THR A 215 0.53 -22.70 -1.52
CA THR A 215 -0.69 -23.50 -1.71
C THR A 215 -1.98 -22.72 -1.48
N LYS A 216 -1.90 -21.56 -0.79
CA LYS A 216 -3.06 -20.69 -0.60
C LYS A 216 -3.23 -19.81 -1.84
N LYS A 217 -4.18 -20.19 -2.71
CA LYS A 217 -4.79 -19.23 -3.63
C LYS A 217 -5.53 -18.18 -2.79
N TYR A 218 -5.07 -16.94 -2.82
CA TYR A 218 -5.87 -15.78 -2.40
C TYR A 218 -6.80 -15.39 -3.54
#